data_AF-A0A2N6PUD2-F1
#
_entry.id   AF-A0A2N6PUD2-F1
#
_cell.length_a   1.000
_cell.length_b   1.000
_cell.length_c   1.000
_cell.angle_alpha   90.00
_cell.angle_beta   90.00
_cell.angle_gamma   90.00
#
_symmetry.space_group_name_H-M   'P 1'
#
loop_
_entity.id
_entity.type
_entity.pdbx_description
1 polymer ?
#
loop_
_entity_poly.entity_id
_entity_poly.type
_entity_poly.pdbx_seq_one_letter_code
_entity_poly.pdbx_strand_id
1 'polypeptide(L)'
;MIDTDEVIHSPNRLQICAYLNSAEQAEFAVLRDLLGVADSVASKHLTVLKEAGYVSVSKARGVGRPRTWVRITDEGRAAYSRHVAALHKIIGTPPPDGSTQEQDHPSPPE
;
A
#
# COMPACT_ATOMS: atom_id res chain seq x y z
N MET A 1 3.35 8.72 16.43
CA MET A 1 1.96 8.36 16.12
C MET A 1 1.49 9.41 15.14
N ILE A 2 1.21 9.04 13.87
CA ILE A 2 0.91 10.01 12.81
C ILE A 2 -0.58 10.36 12.91
N ASP A 3 -0.85 11.56 13.43
CA ASP A 3 -2.20 12.12 13.50
C ASP A 3 -2.64 12.48 12.07
N THR A 4 -3.73 11.84 11.62
CA THR A 4 -4.13 11.84 10.21
C THR A 4 -5.45 12.64 10.09
N ASP A 5 -5.32 13.90 9.70
CA ASP A 5 -6.39 14.89 9.61
C ASP A 5 -7.52 14.47 8.62
N GLU A 6 -8.78 14.47 9.09
CA GLU A 6 -9.98 14.14 8.31
C GLU A 6 -10.20 15.08 7.11
N VAL A 7 -9.63 16.28 7.11
CA VAL A 7 -9.78 17.28 6.05
C VAL A 7 -9.05 16.85 4.76
N ILE A 8 -8.00 16.03 4.85
CA ILE A 8 -7.29 15.50 3.68
C ILE A 8 -7.89 14.12 3.38
N HIS A 9 -8.98 14.04 2.62
CA HIS A 9 -9.56 12.74 2.24
C HIS A 9 -8.72 12.00 1.17
N SER A 10 -7.65 11.32 1.58
CA SER A 10 -6.94 10.21 0.88
C SER A 10 -5.87 9.41 1.68
N PRO A 11 -5.44 9.75 2.90
CA PRO A 11 -4.31 9.10 3.56
C PRO A 11 -4.65 7.66 3.94
N ASN A 12 -5.89 7.36 4.32
CA ASN A 12 -6.30 5.99 4.65
C ASN A 12 -6.14 5.04 3.45
N ARG A 13 -6.49 5.50 2.25
CA ARG A 13 -6.29 4.70 1.02
C ARG A 13 -4.80 4.50 0.72
N LEU A 14 -4.02 5.56 0.91
CA LEU A 14 -2.57 5.50 0.73
C LEU A 14 -1.91 4.56 1.75
N GLN A 15 -2.32 4.61 3.02
CA GLN A 15 -1.86 3.73 4.09
C GLN A 15 -2.18 2.25 3.81
N ILE A 16 -3.40 1.95 3.34
CA ILE A 16 -3.77 0.60 2.91
C ILE A 16 -2.84 0.13 1.78
N CYS A 17 -2.66 0.94 0.73
CA CYS A 17 -1.79 0.58 -0.39
C CYS A 17 -0.32 0.43 0.04
N ALA A 18 0.18 1.31 0.93
CA ALA A 18 1.54 1.24 1.46
C ALA A 18 1.78 -0.06 2.23
N TYR A 19 0.86 -0.42 3.13
CA TYR A 19 0.93 -1.65 3.90
C TYR A 19 0.87 -2.88 2.99
N LEU A 20 -0.11 -2.94 2.10
CA LEU A 20 -0.27 -4.07 1.18
C LEU A 20 0.85 -4.16 0.13
N ASN A 21 1.52 -3.06 -0.21
CA ASN A 21 2.69 -3.10 -1.08
C ASN A 21 3.82 -3.94 -0.48
N SER A 22 3.97 -3.93 0.85
CA SER A 22 4.97 -4.75 1.56
C SER A 22 4.44 -6.13 1.96
N ALA A 23 3.20 -6.23 2.42
CA ALA A 23 2.63 -7.48 2.94
C ALA A 23 1.95 -8.35 1.87
N GLU A 24 1.73 -7.81 0.66
CA GLU A 24 0.97 -8.34 -0.47
C GLU A 24 -0.53 -8.58 -0.22
N GLN A 25 -0.87 -9.13 0.94
CA GLN A 25 -2.23 -9.38 1.37
C GLN A 25 -2.39 -9.24 2.89
N ALA A 26 -3.59 -8.91 3.33
CA ALA A 26 -3.91 -8.76 4.75
C ALA A 26 -5.37 -9.10 5.02
N GLU A 27 -5.68 -9.46 6.27
CA GLU A 27 -7.06 -9.57 6.71
C GLU A 27 -7.68 -8.18 6.89
N PHE A 28 -8.99 -8.07 6.63
CA PHE A 28 -9.74 -6.83 6.84
C PHE A 28 -9.54 -6.23 8.24
N ALA A 29 -9.53 -7.09 9.27
CA ALA A 29 -9.33 -6.65 10.65
C ALA A 29 -7.96 -5.97 10.84
N VAL A 30 -6.90 -6.51 10.23
CA VAL A 30 -5.56 -5.92 10.30
C VAL A 30 -5.54 -4.54 9.65
N LEU A 31 -6.18 -4.39 8.49
CA LEU A 31 -6.26 -3.10 7.80
C LEU A 31 -7.11 -2.08 8.57
N ARG A 32 -8.21 -2.52 9.17
CA ARG A 32 -9.02 -1.66 10.03
C ARG A 32 -8.22 -1.19 11.24
N ASP A 33 -7.56 -2.11 11.94
CA ASP A 33 -6.80 -1.81 13.15
C ASP A 33 -5.59 -0.91 12.84
N LEU A 34 -4.93 -1.12 11.69
CA LEU A 34 -3.89 -0.23 11.16
C LEU A 34 -4.38 1.21 11.00
N LEU A 35 -5.59 1.38 10.49
CA LEU A 35 -6.18 2.69 10.26
C LEU A 35 -6.75 3.33 11.54
N GLY A 36 -7.00 2.54 12.59
CA GLY A 36 -7.64 3.03 13.82
C GLY A 36 -9.08 3.54 13.61
N VAL A 37 -9.76 3.09 12.56
CA VAL A 37 -11.12 3.54 12.20
C VAL A 37 -12.18 2.45 12.41
N ALA A 38 -13.45 2.85 12.44
CA ALA A 38 -14.55 1.91 12.47
C ALA A 38 -14.64 1.04 11.21
N ASP A 39 -15.20 -0.18 11.34
CA ASP A 39 -15.41 -1.14 10.25
C ASP A 39 -16.11 -0.51 9.02
N SER A 40 -17.10 0.36 9.24
CA SER A 40 -17.84 1.03 8.16
C SER A 40 -16.96 1.96 7.33
N VAL A 41 -16.03 2.67 7.97
CA VAL A 41 -15.08 3.58 7.31
C VAL A 41 -14.04 2.78 6.53
N ALA A 42 -13.43 1.77 7.14
CA ALA A 42 -12.47 0.88 6.48
C ALA A 42 -13.10 0.17 5.27
N SER A 43 -14.33 -0.32 5.42
CA SER A 43 -15.08 -0.95 4.33
C SER A 43 -15.32 0.00 3.17
N LYS A 44 -15.69 1.26 3.42
CA LYS A 44 -15.87 2.28 2.38
C LYS A 44 -14.57 2.54 1.61
N HIS A 45 -13.44 2.65 2.29
CA HIS A 45 -12.14 2.81 1.61
C HIS A 45 -11.78 1.61 0.74
N LEU A 46 -12.00 0.39 1.23
CA LEU A 46 -11.73 -0.83 0.45
C LEU A 46 -12.65 -0.99 -0.75
N THR A 47 -13.92 -0.60 -0.64
CA THR A 47 -14.84 -0.57 -1.79
C THR A 47 -14.31 0.35 -2.88
N VAL A 48 -13.92 1.57 -2.53
CA VAL A 48 -13.35 2.53 -3.50
C VAL A 48 -12.07 1.98 -4.14
N LEU A 49 -11.17 1.39 -3.36
CA LEU A 49 -9.94 0.79 -3.89
C LEU A 49 -10.21 -0.42 -4.80
N LYS A 50 -11.23 -1.22 -4.47
CA LYS A 50 -11.65 -2.37 -5.28
C LYS A 50 -12.27 -1.93 -6.59
N GLU A 51 -13.17 -0.93 -6.56
CA GLU A 51 -13.80 -0.36 -7.76
C GLU A 51 -12.78 0.30 -8.69
N ALA A 52 -11.71 0.88 -8.13
CA ALA A 52 -10.58 1.41 -8.89
C ALA A 52 -9.61 0.33 -9.41
N GLY A 53 -9.83 -0.95 -9.09
CA GLY A 53 -8.95 -2.05 -9.51
C GLY A 53 -7.65 -2.20 -8.70
N TYR A 54 -7.45 -1.41 -7.64
CA TYR A 54 -6.18 -1.39 -6.88
C TYR A 54 -6.04 -2.51 -5.87
N VAL A 55 -7.16 -3.08 -5.41
CA VAL A 55 -7.17 -4.22 -4.51
C VAL A 55 -8.19 -5.27 -4.93
N SER A 56 -7.89 -6.53 -4.67
CA SER A 56 -8.84 -7.63 -4.74
C SER A 56 -9.28 -8.01 -3.34
N VAL A 57 -10.58 -8.26 -3.17
CA VAL A 57 -11.18 -8.67 -1.90
C VAL A 57 -11.77 -10.06 -2.07
N SER A 58 -11.27 -11.03 -1.30
CA SER A 58 -11.74 -12.41 -1.32
C SER A 58 -12.23 -12.84 0.06
N LYS A 59 -13.28 -13.66 0.08
CA LYS A 59 -13.75 -14.32 1.30
C LYS A 59 -13.15 -15.71 1.34
N ALA A 60 -12.28 -15.97 2.30
CA ALA A 60 -11.80 -17.33 2.52
C ALA A 60 -12.94 -18.15 3.16
N ARG A 61 -13.44 -19.14 2.42
CA ARG A 61 -14.37 -20.15 2.94
C ARG A 61 -13.53 -21.32 3.46
N GLY A 62 -13.37 -21.40 4.78
CA GLY A 62 -12.70 -22.50 5.47
C GLY A 62 -13.46 -22.89 6.73
N VAL A 63 -12.94 -23.85 7.48
CA VAL A 63 -13.51 -24.24 8.79
C VAL A 63 -13.20 -23.13 9.81
N GLY A 64 -14.21 -22.32 10.16
CA GLY A 64 -14.08 -21.24 11.15
C GLY A 64 -14.86 -19.98 10.78
N ARG A 65 -14.63 -18.89 11.53
CA ARG A 65 -15.26 -17.59 11.26
C ARG A 65 -14.82 -17.08 9.87
N PRO A 66 -15.75 -16.65 9.00
CA PRO A 66 -15.39 -16.16 7.67
C PRO A 66 -14.42 -14.98 7.78
N ARG A 67 -13.29 -15.08 7.07
CA ARG A 67 -12.27 -14.04 7.00
C ARG A 67 -12.27 -13.40 5.63
N THR A 68 -12.23 -12.06 5.63
CA THR A 68 -12.10 -11.26 4.42
C THR A 68 -10.63 -10.92 4.25
N TRP A 69 -10.08 -11.34 3.12
CA TRP A 69 -8.71 -11.06 2.70
C TRP A 69 -8.71 -9.98 1.64
N VAL A 70 -7.75 -9.07 1.75
CA VAL A 70 -7.51 -7.99 0.80
C VAL A 70 -6.10 -8.17 0.27
N ARG A 71 -5.94 -8.14 -1.04
CA ARG A 71 -4.66 -8.26 -1.74
C ARG A 71 -4.49 -7.07 -2.66
N ILE A 72 -3.28 -6.49 -2.71
CA ILE A 72 -2.98 -5.43 -3.68
C ILE A 72 -2.83 -6.03 -5.09
N THR A 73 -3.33 -5.33 -6.10
CA THR A 73 -3.14 -5.70 -7.51
C THR A 73 -1.88 -5.02 -8.07
N ASP A 74 -1.45 -5.46 -9.25
CA ASP A 74 -0.31 -4.81 -9.93
C ASP A 74 -0.63 -3.35 -10.30
N GLU A 75 -1.88 -3.07 -10.67
CA GLU A 75 -2.37 -1.71 -10.89
C GLU A 75 -2.32 -0.87 -9.60
N GLY A 76 -2.71 -1.45 -8.47
CA GLY A 76 -2.64 -0.81 -7.16
C GLY A 76 -1.21 -0.50 -6.73
N ARG A 77 -0.27 -1.42 -6.96
CA ARG A 77 1.17 -1.18 -6.72
C ARG A 77 1.70 -0.05 -7.60
N ALA A 78 1.39 -0.07 -8.89
CA ALA A 78 1.80 0.98 -9.81
C ALA A 78 1.22 2.35 -9.42
N ALA A 79 -0.05 2.41 -9.01
CA ALA A 79 -0.69 3.63 -8.54
C ALA A 79 -0.02 4.16 -7.26
N TYR A 80 0.30 3.28 -6.30
CA TYR A 80 1.03 3.64 -5.09
C TYR A 80 2.42 4.20 -5.40
N SER A 81 3.22 3.51 -6.21
CA SER A 81 4.56 3.96 -6.59
C SER A 81 4.54 5.30 -7.32
N ARG A 82 3.57 5.53 -8.21
CA ARG A 82 3.37 6.83 -8.86
C ARG A 82 3.06 7.93 -7.85
N HIS A 83 2.25 7.62 -6.84
CA HIS A 83 1.91 8.59 -5.79
C HIS A 83 3.13 8.95 -4.94
N VAL A 84 3.92 7.96 -4.51
CA VAL A 84 5.18 8.18 -3.78
C VAL A 84 6.16 9.00 -4.62
N ALA A 85 6.34 8.67 -5.90
CA ALA A 85 7.19 9.43 -6.80
C ALA A 85 6.73 10.89 -6.96
N ALA A 86 5.42 11.14 -7.02
CA ALA A 86 4.87 12.49 -7.06
C ALA A 86 5.16 13.28 -5.77
N LEU A 87 5.01 12.64 -4.60
CA LEU A 87 5.35 13.25 -3.31
C LEU A 87 6.85 13.60 -3.25
N HIS A 88 7.72 12.69 -3.67
CA HIS A 88 9.16 12.89 -3.77
C HIS A 88 9.53 14.10 -4.66
N LYS A 89 8.85 14.23 -5.80
CA LYS A 89 9.01 15.38 -6.69
C LYS A 89 8.59 16.71 -6.03
N ILE A 90 7.54 16.70 -5.20
CA ILE A 90 7.07 17.90 -4.49
C ILE A 90 8.07 18.32 -3.42
N ILE A 91 8.64 17.37 -2.67
CA ILE A 91 9.59 17.66 -1.58
C ILE A 91 11.04 17.83 -2.08
N GLY A 92 11.28 17.79 -3.39
CA GLY A 92 12.61 17.94 -3.99
C GLY A 92 13.59 16.81 -3.65
N THR A 93 13.10 15.67 -3.15
CA THR A 93 13.91 14.50 -2.82
C THR A 93 13.66 13.44 -3.89
N PRO A 94 14.67 12.94 -4.62
CA PRO A 94 14.44 11.87 -5.59
C PRO A 94 13.85 10.62 -4.88
N PRO A 95 13.02 9.79 -5.56
CA PRO A 95 12.65 8.47 -5.06
C PRO A 95 13.92 7.73 -4.62
N PRO A 96 13.87 6.87 -3.58
CA PRO A 96 15.01 6.03 -3.26
C PRO A 96 15.27 5.16 -4.48
N ASP A 97 16.27 5.55 -5.27
CA ASP A 97 16.70 4.79 -6.43
C ASP A 97 17.10 3.41 -5.92
N GLY A 98 16.44 2.38 -6.43
CA GLY A 98 16.78 0.97 -6.17
C GLY A 98 18.11 0.56 -6.80
N SER A 99 19.08 1.46 -6.88
CA SER A 99 20.40 1.27 -7.48
C SER A 99 21.44 0.99 -6.40
N THR A 100 21.22 -0.04 -5.58
CA THR A 100 22.36 -0.79 -5.04
C THR A 100 22.73 -1.85 -6.07
N GLN A 101 23.42 -1.42 -7.13
CA GLN A 101 24.38 -2.26 -7.83
C GLN A 101 25.72 -1.56 -7.74
N GLU A 102 26.28 -1.62 -6.53
CA GLU A 102 27.70 -1.45 -6.31
C GLU A 102 28.36 -2.77 -6.72
N GLN A 103 28.98 -2.79 -7.89
CA GLN A 103 30.22 -3.51 -8.21
C GLN A 103 30.69 -3.07 -9.60
N ASP A 104 31.07 -1.80 -9.68
CA ASP A 104 32.16 -1.37 -10.54
C ASP A 104 33.42 -2.06 -9.98
N HIS A 105 33.77 -3.21 -10.54
CA HIS A 105 35.05 -3.85 -10.28
C HIS A 105 36.05 -3.22 -11.24
N PRO A 106 36.99 -2.38 -10.78
CA PRO A 106 38.11 -2.02 -11.64
C PRO A 106 38.97 -3.28 -11.82
N SER A 107 39.01 -3.79 -13.06
CA SER A 107 40.06 -4.73 -13.46
C SER A 107 41.42 -4.11 -13.13
N PRO A 108 42.33 -4.82 -12.44
CA PRO A 108 43.71 -4.38 -12.34
C PRO A 108 44.34 -4.40 -13.74
N PRO A 109 45.21 -3.44 -14.09
CA PRO A 109 46.02 -3.55 -15.29
C PRO A 109 47.18 -4.53 -15.08
N GLU A 110 47.54 -5.19 -16.18
CA GLU A 110 48.68 -6.11 -16.45
C GLU A 110 48.60 -7.56 -15.94
#